data_AF-A0A7V9GLV9-F1
#
_entry.id   AF-A0A7V9GLV9-F1
#
_cell.length_a   1.000
_cell.length_b   1.000
_cell.length_c   1.000
_cell.angle_alpha   90.00
_cell.angle_beta   90.00
_cell.angle_gamma   90.00
#
_symmetry.space_group_name_H-M   'P 1'
#
loop_
_entity.id
_entity.type
_entity.pdbx_description
1 polymer ?
#
loop_
_entity_poly.entity_id
_entity_poly.type
_entity_poly.pdbx_seq_one_letter_code
_entity_poly.pdbx_strand_id
1 'polypeptide(L)'
;MKTSNKILIGLLITIFAVPFLIAASLKSKINNDIFTVEKNYVPGDLGMAHKGTFTEFKFVKVIAPRPEMLTCHLKQSEKMDYQYFNDGSSDSLAVYTTNDTLYIQYISQHDKSDQHEGMGFGKIVVEVNLPVFDHLTVDGAEVIIASNSEVPGILSVLLKNYGSIKHADSDKNKLGDHASPTSRQKETGPKNEIYKGNEDIKSNESASVETLKNASLKIANLKMREVLVYHLLNKI
;
A
#
# COMPACT_ATOMS: atom_id res chain seq x y z
N MET A 1 -27.30 -53.68 30.02
CA MET A 1 -26.80 -53.50 28.64
C MET A 1 -25.60 -54.40 28.42
N LYS A 2 -25.64 -55.30 27.42
CA LYS A 2 -24.52 -56.17 27.07
C LYS A 2 -23.32 -55.32 26.66
N THR A 3 -22.10 -55.68 27.07
CA THR A 3 -20.85 -54.95 26.81
C THR A 3 -20.68 -54.59 25.33
N SER A 4 -21.19 -55.44 24.43
CA SER A 4 -21.25 -55.23 22.98
C SER A 4 -21.96 -53.93 22.55
N ASN A 5 -23.05 -53.53 23.23
CA ASN A 5 -23.79 -52.32 22.85
C ASN A 5 -23.01 -51.05 23.26
N LYS A 6 -22.22 -51.12 24.33
CA LYS A 6 -21.39 -49.98 24.77
C LYS A 6 -20.24 -49.72 23.79
N ILE A 7 -19.64 -50.79 23.27
CA ILE A 7 -18.56 -50.70 22.27
C ILE A 7 -19.11 -50.12 20.96
N LEU A 8 -20.28 -50.58 20.51
CA LEU A 8 -20.91 -50.06 19.29
C LEU A 8 -21.23 -48.56 19.40
N ILE A 9 -21.79 -48.11 20.53
CA ILE A 9 -22.09 -46.70 20.78
C ILE A 9 -20.81 -45.86 20.81
N GLY A 10 -19.74 -46.35 21.46
CA GLY A 10 -18.45 -45.66 21.49
C GLY A 10 -17.82 -45.48 20.11
N LEU A 11 -17.90 -46.52 19.26
CA LEU A 11 -17.44 -46.45 17.87
C LEU A 11 -18.24 -45.40 17.09
N LEU A 12 -19.56 -45.40 17.23
CA LEU A 12 -20.46 -44.50 16.53
C LEU A 12 -20.20 -43.04 16.92
N ILE A 13 -20.02 -42.76 18.22
CA ILE A 13 -19.64 -41.42 18.69
C ILE A 13 -18.30 -41.00 18.10
N THR A 14 -17.31 -41.89 18.04
CA THR A 14 -15.97 -41.55 17.52
C THR A 14 -16.02 -41.21 16.03
N ILE A 15 -16.79 -41.95 15.24
CA ILE A 15 -16.97 -41.71 13.80
C ILE A 15 -17.56 -40.33 13.50
N PHE A 16 -18.46 -39.82 14.35
CA PHE A 16 -19.03 -38.48 14.17
C PHE A 16 -18.24 -37.37 14.86
N ALA A 17 -17.64 -37.64 16.02
CA ALA A 17 -16.90 -36.64 16.79
C ALA A 17 -15.60 -36.21 16.10
N VAL A 18 -14.87 -37.13 15.48
CA VAL A 18 -13.58 -36.81 14.85
C VAL A 18 -13.73 -35.86 13.65
N PRO A 19 -14.61 -36.12 12.66
CA PRO A 19 -14.84 -35.17 11.56
C PRO A 19 -15.37 -33.82 12.04
N PHE A 20 -16.23 -33.83 13.07
CA PHE A 20 -16.77 -32.60 13.66
C PHE A 20 -15.68 -31.74 14.30
N LEU A 21 -14.77 -32.33 15.08
CA LEU A 21 -13.64 -31.62 15.68
C LEU A 21 -12.69 -31.06 14.61
N ILE A 22 -12.42 -31.82 13.55
CA ILE A 22 -11.60 -31.35 12.42
C ILE A 22 -12.27 -30.14 11.75
N ALA A 23 -13.55 -30.22 11.42
CA ALA A 23 -14.31 -29.12 10.81
C ALA A 23 -14.37 -27.87 11.71
N ALA A 24 -14.57 -28.05 13.02
CA ALA A 24 -14.55 -26.96 13.99
C ALA A 24 -13.17 -26.30 14.09
N SER A 25 -12.09 -27.09 14.05
CA SER A 25 -10.73 -26.57 14.06
C SER A 25 -10.39 -25.76 12.81
N LEU A 26 -10.85 -26.22 11.63
CA LEU A 26 -10.71 -25.51 10.36
C LEU A 26 -11.50 -24.20 10.40
N LYS A 27 -12.76 -24.24 10.85
CA LYS A 27 -13.60 -23.04 11.00
C LYS A 27 -12.98 -22.03 11.95
N SER A 28 -12.45 -22.48 13.10
CA SER A 28 -11.79 -21.59 14.05
C SER A 28 -10.53 -20.97 13.46
N LYS A 29 -9.74 -21.71 12.70
CA LYS A 29 -8.52 -21.18 12.07
C LYS A 29 -8.82 -20.23 10.91
N ILE A 30 -9.91 -20.48 10.15
CA ILE A 30 -10.40 -19.56 9.11
C ILE A 30 -10.90 -18.26 9.74
N ASN A 31 -11.71 -18.33 10.80
CA ASN A 31 -12.22 -17.13 11.47
C ASN A 31 -11.14 -16.28 12.17
N ASN A 32 -9.98 -16.88 12.44
CA ASN A 32 -8.85 -16.22 13.08
C ASN A 32 -7.79 -15.73 12.08
N ASP A 33 -8.09 -15.71 10.76
CA ASP A 33 -7.19 -15.26 9.69
C ASP A 33 -5.79 -15.94 9.66
N ILE A 34 -5.69 -17.18 10.18
CA ILE A 34 -4.41 -17.93 10.25
C ILE A 34 -4.12 -18.68 8.93
N PHE A 35 -4.94 -18.52 7.89
CA PHE A 35 -4.71 -19.13 6.59
C PHE A 35 -4.47 -18.07 5.51
N THR A 36 -3.24 -18.00 5.02
CA THR A 36 -2.94 -17.42 3.72
C THR A 36 -3.45 -18.41 2.67
N VAL A 37 -4.51 -18.06 1.93
CA VAL A 37 -4.96 -18.87 0.79
C VAL A 37 -3.90 -18.71 -0.31
N GLU A 38 -2.98 -19.66 -0.40
CA GLU A 38 -2.07 -19.79 -1.52
C GLU A 38 -2.90 -20.23 -2.74
N LYS A 39 -3.21 -19.27 -3.63
CA LYS A 39 -3.86 -19.60 -4.91
C LYS A 39 -2.86 -20.35 -5.77
N ASN A 40 -3.14 -21.63 -6.00
CA ASN A 40 -2.37 -22.47 -6.92
C ASN A 40 -2.30 -21.83 -8.31
N TYR A 41 -1.07 -21.64 -8.76
CA TYR A 41 -0.64 -21.01 -10.00
C TYR A 41 -1.30 -21.66 -11.23
N VAL A 42 -2.11 -20.91 -11.97
CA VAL A 42 -2.58 -21.32 -13.30
C VAL A 42 -1.63 -20.71 -14.33
N PRO A 43 -0.90 -21.51 -15.12
CA PRO A 43 0.05 -20.98 -16.10
C PRO A 43 -0.71 -20.24 -17.21
N GLY A 44 -0.57 -18.91 -17.23
CA GLY A 44 -1.26 -18.02 -18.17
C GLY A 44 -1.96 -16.83 -17.50
N ASP A 45 -2.15 -16.88 -16.18
CA ASP A 45 -2.56 -15.71 -15.40
C ASP A 45 -1.30 -14.90 -15.03
N LEU A 46 -1.39 -13.57 -14.97
CA LEU A 46 -0.32 -12.68 -14.52
C LEU A 46 -0.11 -12.88 -12.99
N GLY A 47 0.45 -14.03 -12.63
CA GLY A 47 0.41 -14.68 -11.31
C GLY A 47 1.11 -13.99 -10.14
N MET A 48 1.41 -12.69 -10.26
CA MET A 48 1.97 -11.86 -9.19
C MET A 48 0.95 -10.83 -8.67
N ALA A 49 -0.27 -10.81 -9.23
CA ALA A 49 -1.31 -9.87 -8.83
C ALA A 49 -2.06 -10.39 -7.58
N HIS A 50 -1.75 -9.82 -6.43
CA HIS A 50 -2.53 -10.05 -5.23
C HIS A 50 -3.75 -9.13 -5.23
N LYS A 51 -4.92 -9.67 -4.88
CA LYS A 51 -6.17 -8.92 -4.81
C LYS A 51 -6.90 -9.24 -3.52
N GLY A 52 -7.59 -8.25 -2.99
CA GLY A 52 -8.45 -8.42 -1.83
C GLY A 52 -9.49 -7.32 -1.70
N THR A 53 -10.30 -7.46 -0.66
CA THR A 53 -11.35 -6.52 -0.28
C THR A 53 -11.15 -6.15 1.19
N PHE A 54 -11.70 -5.02 1.61
CA PHE A 54 -11.68 -4.58 3.01
C PHE A 54 -13.06 -4.09 3.43
N THR A 55 -13.24 -3.95 4.75
CA THR A 55 -14.49 -3.45 5.34
C THR A 55 -14.50 -1.93 5.40
N GLU A 56 -15.67 -1.37 5.70
CA GLU A 56 -15.87 0.08 5.87
C GLU A 56 -14.86 0.72 6.83
N PHE A 57 -14.47 1.96 6.51
CA PHE A 57 -13.48 2.76 7.23
C PHE A 57 -13.82 4.24 7.11
N LYS A 58 -13.22 5.07 7.96
CA LYS A 58 -13.29 6.54 7.93
C LYS A 58 -11.92 7.17 7.67
N PHE A 59 -10.86 6.52 8.13
CA PHE A 59 -9.49 6.99 8.04
C PHE A 59 -8.67 6.06 7.14
N VAL A 60 -7.75 6.61 6.37
CA VAL A 60 -6.78 5.83 5.58
C VAL A 60 -5.38 6.12 6.11
N LYS A 61 -4.61 5.06 6.36
CA LYS A 61 -3.21 5.15 6.78
C LYS A 61 -2.33 4.27 5.90
N VAL A 62 -1.40 4.90 5.20
CA VAL A 62 -0.39 4.23 4.36
C VAL A 62 0.95 4.28 5.08
N ILE A 63 1.58 3.12 5.27
CA ILE A 63 2.80 2.97 6.07
C ILE A 63 3.85 2.21 5.27
N ALA A 64 5.04 2.81 5.10
CA ALA A 64 6.22 2.13 4.60
C ALA A 64 7.50 2.69 5.25
N PRO A 65 8.62 1.94 5.21
CA PRO A 65 9.89 2.43 5.76
C PRO A 65 10.46 3.61 4.97
N ARG A 66 10.28 3.61 3.64
CA ARG A 66 10.77 4.65 2.72
C ARG A 66 9.85 4.83 1.51
N PRO A 67 9.75 6.06 0.95
CA PRO A 67 8.83 6.35 -0.16
C PRO A 67 9.07 5.49 -1.41
N GLU A 68 10.32 5.10 -1.68
CA GLU A 68 10.69 4.24 -2.81
C GLU A 68 10.14 2.80 -2.73
N MET A 69 9.76 2.33 -1.53
CA MET A 69 9.36 0.95 -1.29
C MET A 69 7.87 0.71 -1.51
N LEU A 70 7.02 1.73 -1.30
CA LEU A 70 5.58 1.62 -1.45
C LEU A 70 5.02 2.83 -2.20
N THR A 71 4.53 2.57 -3.41
CA THR A 71 3.71 3.52 -4.17
C THR A 71 2.26 3.07 -4.13
N CYS A 72 1.38 3.91 -3.57
CA CYS A 72 -0.04 3.61 -3.39
C CYS A 72 -0.90 4.54 -4.27
N HIS A 73 -1.60 3.97 -5.24
CA HIS A 73 -2.54 4.67 -6.10
C HIS A 73 -3.94 4.59 -5.49
N LEU A 74 -4.44 5.72 -4.99
CA LEU A 74 -5.78 5.84 -4.44
C LEU A 74 -6.75 6.29 -5.54
N LYS A 75 -7.71 5.44 -5.86
CA LYS A 75 -8.77 5.68 -6.84
C LYS A 75 -10.12 5.71 -6.13
N GLN A 76 -10.91 6.75 -6.37
CA GLN A 76 -12.26 6.79 -5.84
C GLN A 76 -13.16 5.80 -6.58
N SER A 77 -13.91 5.00 -5.83
CA SER A 77 -14.81 3.98 -6.34
C SER A 77 -15.82 3.59 -5.26
N GLU A 78 -17.03 3.20 -5.66
CA GLU A 78 -17.99 2.55 -4.74
C GLU A 78 -17.52 1.15 -4.33
N LYS A 79 -16.65 0.52 -5.13
CA LYS A 79 -16.07 -0.78 -4.82
C LYS A 79 -14.86 -0.60 -3.90
N MET A 80 -14.90 -1.31 -2.77
CA MET A 80 -13.81 -1.39 -1.79
C MET A 80 -12.94 -2.61 -2.07
N ASP A 81 -11.93 -2.42 -2.91
CA ASP A 81 -10.98 -3.47 -3.27
C ASP A 81 -9.57 -2.92 -3.49
N TYR A 82 -8.61 -3.82 -3.51
CA TYR A 82 -7.22 -3.48 -3.81
C TYR A 82 -6.57 -4.56 -4.67
N GLN A 83 -5.54 -4.12 -5.38
CA GLN A 83 -4.69 -4.94 -6.21
C GLN A 83 -3.25 -4.46 -6.06
N TYR A 84 -2.31 -5.37 -5.85
CA TYR A 84 -0.89 -5.04 -5.91
C TYR A 84 -0.11 -6.11 -6.66
N PHE A 85 1.02 -5.69 -7.21
CA PHE A 85 1.98 -6.58 -7.84
C PHE A 85 3.26 -6.59 -7.00
N ASN A 86 3.79 -7.79 -6.79
CA ASN A 86 5.09 -7.98 -6.18
C ASN A 86 6.03 -8.58 -7.22
N ASP A 87 7.06 -7.85 -7.63
CA ASP A 87 7.99 -8.26 -8.69
C ASP A 87 9.08 -9.21 -8.16
N GLY A 88 8.66 -10.27 -7.47
CA GLY A 88 9.55 -11.30 -6.93
C GLY A 88 10.33 -10.93 -5.67
N SER A 89 9.97 -9.84 -4.97
CA SER A 89 10.55 -9.53 -3.66
C SER A 89 9.93 -10.41 -2.57
N SER A 90 10.71 -10.73 -1.53
CA SER A 90 10.17 -11.44 -0.35
C SER A 90 9.26 -10.57 0.52
N ASP A 91 9.31 -9.26 0.29
CA ASP A 91 8.49 -8.29 1.02
C ASP A 91 7.02 -8.45 0.65
N SER A 92 6.13 -8.02 1.54
CA SER A 92 4.69 -8.16 1.36
C SER A 92 3.93 -6.90 1.75
N LEU A 93 2.65 -6.87 1.38
CA LEU A 93 1.73 -5.80 1.72
C LEU A 93 0.62 -6.37 2.59
N ALA A 94 0.38 -5.77 3.75
CA ALA A 94 -0.82 -6.02 4.54
C ALA A 94 -1.83 -4.89 4.32
N VAL A 95 -3.05 -5.28 3.96
CA VAL A 95 -4.19 -4.37 3.86
C VAL A 95 -5.28 -4.87 4.81
N TYR A 96 -5.60 -4.09 5.84
CA TYR A 96 -6.54 -4.49 6.87
C TYR A 96 -7.23 -3.27 7.48
N THR A 97 -8.42 -3.48 8.06
CA THR A 97 -9.17 -2.42 8.74
C THR A 97 -9.18 -2.67 10.25
N THR A 98 -8.87 -1.66 11.05
CA THR A 98 -9.04 -1.70 12.52
C THR A 98 -9.45 -0.33 13.05
N ASN A 99 -10.41 -0.29 13.98
CA ASN A 99 -10.94 0.93 14.61
C ASN A 99 -11.23 2.06 13.59
N ASP A 100 -12.07 1.79 12.60
CA ASP A 100 -12.44 2.70 11.50
C ASP A 100 -11.27 3.18 10.63
N THR A 101 -10.10 2.56 10.72
CA THR A 101 -8.92 2.94 9.94
C THR A 101 -8.50 1.82 9.00
N LEU A 102 -8.42 2.11 7.70
CA LEU A 102 -7.81 1.25 6.70
C LEU A 102 -6.29 1.43 6.76
N TYR A 103 -5.57 0.33 7.03
CA TYR A 103 -4.12 0.27 7.02
C TYR A 103 -3.64 -0.37 5.73
N ILE A 104 -2.73 0.31 5.04
CA ILE A 104 -1.99 -0.20 3.88
C ILE A 104 -0.52 -0.17 4.29
N GLN A 105 0.01 -1.32 4.71
CA GLN A 105 1.28 -1.42 5.40
C GLN A 105 2.25 -2.32 4.64
N TYR A 106 3.43 -1.76 4.34
CA TYR A 106 4.57 -2.54 3.87
C TYR A 106 5.10 -3.43 5.00
N ILE A 107 5.32 -4.70 4.71
CA ILE A 107 5.95 -5.66 5.61
C ILE A 107 7.24 -6.11 4.97
N SER A 108 8.38 -5.77 5.57
CA SER A 108 9.64 -6.32 5.12
C SER A 108 9.87 -7.70 5.73
N GLN A 109 10.31 -8.65 4.92
CA GLN A 109 10.75 -9.96 5.42
C GLN A 109 12.25 -10.03 5.70
N HIS A 110 13.00 -8.95 5.39
CA HIS A 110 14.46 -8.93 5.48
C HIS A 110 15.04 -8.73 6.89
N ASP A 111 14.20 -8.52 7.91
CA ASP A 111 14.66 -8.29 9.31
C ASP A 111 15.25 -9.53 10.02
N LYS A 112 15.49 -10.66 9.32
CA LYS A 112 15.94 -11.92 9.96
C LYS A 112 17.17 -12.60 9.36
N SER A 113 17.86 -12.03 8.38
CA SER A 113 19.09 -12.65 7.85
C SER A 113 20.17 -11.61 7.56
N ASP A 114 21.17 -11.58 8.45
CA ASP A 114 22.35 -10.70 8.44
C ASP A 114 23.28 -10.78 7.21
N GLN A 115 22.90 -11.37 6.06
CA GLN A 115 23.92 -11.78 5.07
C GLN A 115 23.61 -11.63 3.57
N HIS A 116 22.61 -10.86 3.14
CA HIS A 116 22.47 -10.54 1.72
C HIS A 116 22.50 -9.03 1.46
N GLU A 117 23.69 -8.45 1.64
CA GLU A 117 24.09 -7.18 1.02
C GLU A 117 24.01 -7.34 -0.51
N GLY A 118 22.88 -6.97 -1.12
CA GLY A 118 22.78 -6.92 -2.58
C GLY A 118 21.38 -7.06 -3.15
N MET A 119 20.42 -7.62 -2.40
CA MET A 119 19.01 -7.56 -2.79
C MET A 119 18.41 -6.30 -2.18
N GLY A 120 18.32 -5.23 -2.99
CA GLY A 120 17.62 -4.01 -2.61
C GLY A 120 16.17 -4.31 -2.22
N PHE A 121 15.60 -3.45 -1.37
CA PHE A 121 14.19 -3.52 -0.99
C PHE A 121 13.28 -3.61 -2.21
N GLY A 122 12.26 -4.47 -2.14
CA GLY A 122 11.26 -4.59 -3.20
C GLY A 122 10.44 -3.31 -3.31
N LYS A 123 10.20 -2.85 -4.54
CA LYS A 123 9.20 -1.81 -4.79
C LYS A 123 7.83 -2.48 -4.93
N ILE A 124 6.89 -2.14 -4.07
CA ILE A 124 5.49 -2.55 -4.18
C ILE A 124 4.67 -1.39 -4.73
N VAL A 125 3.93 -1.67 -5.79
CA VAL A 125 2.93 -0.75 -6.34
C VAL A 125 1.55 -1.33 -6.08
N VAL A 126 0.73 -0.60 -5.32
CA VAL A 126 -0.64 -0.98 -4.98
C VAL A 126 -1.62 0.00 -5.59
N GLU A 127 -2.68 -0.51 -6.18
CA GLU A 127 -3.87 0.23 -6.53
C GLU A 127 -4.98 -0.09 -5.53
N VAL A 128 -5.60 0.95 -4.97
CA VAL A 128 -6.68 0.81 -4.00
C VAL A 128 -7.88 1.60 -4.47
N ASN A 129 -9.00 0.91 -4.63
CA ASN A 129 -10.29 1.49 -4.96
C ASN A 129 -11.05 1.69 -3.66
N LEU A 130 -11.40 2.93 -3.35
CA LEU A 130 -12.03 3.26 -2.08
C LEU A 130 -13.12 4.32 -2.22
N PRO A 131 -14.15 4.30 -1.37
CA PRO A 131 -15.16 5.35 -1.32
C PRO A 131 -14.53 6.68 -0.86
N VAL A 132 -15.35 7.72 -0.80
CA VAL A 132 -14.96 9.02 -0.20
C VAL A 132 -14.42 8.80 1.21
N PHE A 133 -13.32 9.48 1.55
CA PHE A 133 -12.75 9.52 2.89
C PHE A 133 -12.21 10.91 3.23
N ASP A 134 -12.24 11.26 4.51
CA ASP A 134 -11.92 12.61 4.97
C ASP A 134 -10.48 12.76 5.48
N HIS A 135 -9.83 11.65 5.84
CA HIS A 135 -8.56 11.67 6.54
C HIS A 135 -7.56 10.69 5.95
N LEU A 136 -6.39 11.21 5.58
CA LEU A 136 -5.25 10.45 5.06
C LEU A 136 -4.01 10.68 5.91
N THR A 137 -3.41 9.61 6.40
CA THR A 137 -2.06 9.63 6.98
C THR A 137 -1.10 8.88 6.07
N VAL A 138 -0.02 9.54 5.66
CA VAL A 138 1.05 8.94 4.86
C VAL A 138 2.33 8.93 5.68
N ASP A 139 2.83 7.74 5.97
CA ASP A 139 3.98 7.50 6.83
C ASP A 139 5.05 6.74 6.05
N GLY A 140 6.04 7.46 5.50
CA GLY A 140 7.13 6.88 4.73
C GLY A 140 6.75 6.17 3.43
N ALA A 141 5.59 6.48 2.85
CA ALA A 141 5.15 5.97 1.55
C ALA A 141 4.95 7.09 0.52
N GLU A 142 4.89 6.73 -0.76
CA GLU A 142 4.42 7.61 -1.84
C GLU A 142 2.96 7.30 -2.14
N VAL A 143 2.09 8.31 -2.07
CA VAL A 143 0.66 8.17 -2.38
C VAL A 143 0.31 9.02 -3.59
N ILE A 144 -0.35 8.41 -4.56
CA ILE A 144 -0.82 9.06 -5.79
C ILE A 144 -2.34 9.04 -5.78
N ILE A 145 -2.95 10.23 -5.70
CA ILE A 145 -4.41 10.38 -5.73
C ILE A 145 -4.83 10.59 -7.19
N ALA A 146 -5.65 9.69 -7.73
CA ALA A 146 -6.14 9.78 -9.10
C ALA A 146 -7.03 11.01 -9.30
N SER A 147 -6.87 11.73 -10.42
CA SER A 147 -7.60 12.98 -10.71
C SER A 147 -9.07 12.79 -11.08
N ASN A 148 -9.51 11.55 -11.31
CA ASN A 148 -10.94 11.23 -11.46
C ASN A 148 -11.67 11.10 -10.11
N SER A 149 -10.98 11.26 -8.99
CA SER A 149 -11.63 11.40 -7.70
C SER A 149 -12.28 12.78 -7.62
N GLU A 150 -13.60 12.85 -7.81
CA GLU A 150 -14.36 13.95 -7.24
C GLU A 150 -14.17 13.82 -5.73
N VAL A 151 -13.33 14.64 -5.10
CA VAL A 151 -13.17 14.58 -3.65
C VAL A 151 -14.29 15.43 -3.04
N PRO A 152 -15.45 14.88 -2.62
CA PRO A 152 -16.46 15.67 -1.95
C PRO A 152 -15.99 15.91 -0.52
N GLY A 153 -15.32 17.03 -0.30
CA GLY A 153 -14.96 17.48 1.05
C GLY A 153 -13.52 17.97 1.17
N ILE A 154 -13.21 18.45 2.38
CA ILE A 154 -11.87 18.89 2.76
C ILE A 154 -11.09 17.64 3.18
N LEU A 155 -10.29 17.09 2.27
CA LEU A 155 -9.37 16.01 2.60
C LEU A 155 -8.29 16.52 3.57
N SER A 156 -8.27 15.98 4.77
CA SER A 156 -7.24 16.23 5.77
C SER A 156 -6.07 15.27 5.60
N VAL A 157 -4.88 15.80 5.33
CA VAL A 157 -3.66 15.02 5.09
C VAL A 157 -2.65 15.22 6.22
N LEU A 158 -2.09 14.13 6.73
CA LEU A 158 -0.95 14.11 7.64
C LEU A 158 0.23 13.34 7.02
N LEU A 159 1.36 14.02 6.83
CA LEU A 159 2.59 13.41 6.30
C LEU A 159 3.62 13.15 7.41
N LYS A 160 4.23 11.98 7.41
CA LYS A 160 5.27 11.54 8.37
C LYS A 160 6.39 10.78 7.64
N ASN A 161 7.59 10.79 8.23
CA ASN A 161 8.74 9.99 7.79
C ASN A 161 9.02 10.05 6.29
N TYR A 162 9.09 11.26 5.71
CA TYR A 162 9.29 11.48 4.27
C TYR A 162 8.14 11.01 3.36
N GLY A 163 6.97 10.70 3.93
CA GLY A 163 5.77 10.41 3.17
C GLY A 163 5.42 11.55 2.22
N SER A 164 4.99 11.21 1.00
CA SER A 164 4.69 12.17 -0.04
C SER A 164 3.35 11.89 -0.70
N ILE A 165 2.70 12.94 -1.18
CA ILE A 165 1.48 12.85 -1.98
C ILE A 165 1.71 13.52 -3.32
N LYS A 166 1.28 12.85 -4.37
CA LYS A 166 1.18 13.41 -5.72
C LYS A 166 -0.27 13.35 -6.17
N HIS A 167 -0.67 14.37 -6.92
CA HIS A 167 -1.88 14.29 -7.70
C HIS A 167 -1.51 13.69 -9.05
N ALA A 168 -2.25 12.69 -9.51
CA ALA A 168 -2.05 12.19 -10.86
C ALA A 168 -2.53 13.27 -11.83
N ASP A 169 -1.62 14.02 -12.44
CA ASP A 169 -1.99 14.90 -13.54
C ASP A 169 -2.59 14.03 -14.65
N SER A 170 -3.75 14.44 -15.15
CA SER A 170 -4.47 13.78 -16.23
C SER A 170 -3.76 13.99 -17.58
N ASP A 171 -2.45 13.77 -17.64
CA ASP A 171 -1.72 13.68 -18.90
C ASP A 171 -2.06 12.32 -19.53
N LYS A 172 -3.23 12.29 -20.17
CA LYS A 172 -3.61 11.27 -21.14
C LYS A 172 -2.61 11.30 -22.29
N ASN A 173 -1.48 10.60 -22.14
CA ASN A 173 -0.65 10.01 -23.20
C ASN A 173 0.74 9.72 -22.65
N LYS A 174 0.97 8.49 -22.18
CA LYS A 174 2.24 7.72 -22.20
C LYS A 174 2.13 6.48 -21.31
N LEU A 175 1.14 5.62 -21.58
CA LEU A 175 1.33 4.19 -21.34
C LEU A 175 1.75 3.62 -22.69
N GLY A 176 3.05 3.73 -22.98
CA GLY A 176 3.63 3.16 -24.18
C GLY A 176 3.52 1.65 -24.12
N ASP A 177 3.07 1.07 -25.23
CA ASP A 177 2.97 -0.35 -25.50
C ASP A 177 4.25 -1.08 -25.08
N HIS A 178 4.19 -1.87 -24.00
CA HIS A 178 5.12 -2.97 -23.81
C HIS A 178 4.70 -4.08 -24.77
N ALA A 179 5.20 -3.95 -26.00
CA ALA A 179 5.08 -4.92 -27.07
C ALA A 179 5.68 -6.28 -26.65
N SER A 180 4.95 -7.32 -26.99
CA SER A 180 5.30 -8.73 -26.96
C SER A 180 6.70 -9.03 -27.52
N PRO A 181 7.46 -9.98 -26.96
CA PRO A 181 8.73 -10.38 -27.52
C PRO A 181 8.49 -11.24 -28.76
N THR A 182 8.69 -10.67 -29.95
CA THR A 182 8.82 -11.43 -31.19
C THR A 182 10.29 -11.79 -31.41
N SER A 183 10.57 -13.08 -31.58
CA SER A 183 11.87 -13.62 -31.93
C SER A 183 12.40 -13.04 -33.24
N ARG A 184 13.69 -12.68 -33.31
CA ARG A 184 14.56 -13.07 -34.45
C ARG A 184 16.04 -12.79 -34.20
N GLN A 185 16.79 -13.83 -34.56
CA GLN A 185 18.19 -13.93 -34.99
C GLN A 185 19.02 -12.64 -35.18
N LYS A 186 20.15 -12.60 -34.45
CA LYS A 186 21.54 -12.62 -34.96
C LYS A 186 21.82 -11.85 -36.27
N GLU A 187 22.48 -10.69 -36.18
CA GLU A 187 23.65 -10.39 -37.01
C GLU A 187 24.49 -9.23 -36.44
N THR A 188 25.74 -9.22 -36.90
CA THR A 188 27.00 -8.65 -36.40
C THR A 188 27.21 -7.14 -36.55
N GLY A 189 27.97 -6.56 -35.61
CA GLY A 189 29.17 -5.76 -35.92
C GLY A 189 29.05 -4.25 -36.14
N PRO A 190 30.11 -3.45 -35.91
CA PRO A 190 30.03 -2.26 -35.06
C PRO A 190 30.20 -0.93 -35.81
N LYS A 191 29.69 0.17 -35.21
CA LYS A 191 30.20 1.53 -35.44
C LYS A 191 30.25 2.33 -34.14
N ASN A 192 31.47 2.77 -33.82
CA ASN A 192 31.79 3.80 -32.84
C ASN A 192 31.29 5.15 -33.35
N GLU A 193 30.55 5.90 -32.54
CA GLU A 193 30.61 7.35 -32.55
C GLU A 193 30.75 7.89 -31.13
N ILE A 194 31.86 8.59 -30.94
CA ILE A 194 32.25 9.34 -29.75
C ILE A 194 31.49 10.66 -29.80
N TYR A 195 30.66 10.96 -28.79
CA TYR A 195 30.21 12.32 -28.53
C TYR A 195 30.74 12.79 -27.18
N LYS A 196 31.54 13.86 -27.25
CA LYS A 196 32.13 14.61 -26.14
C LYS A 196 31.05 15.33 -25.35
N GLY A 197 31.23 15.35 -24.04
CA GLY A 197 30.41 16.10 -23.10
C GLY A 197 30.60 17.61 -23.24
N ASN A 198 29.52 18.33 -22.94
CA ASN A 198 29.58 19.69 -22.44
C ASN A 198 28.90 19.69 -21.07
N GLU A 199 29.70 20.00 -20.06
CA GLU A 199 29.28 20.44 -18.74
C GLU A 199 28.58 21.80 -18.88
N ASP A 200 27.42 21.96 -18.25
CA ASP A 200 26.98 23.17 -17.56
C ASP A 200 25.52 22.98 -17.09
N ILE A 201 25.35 22.46 -15.87
CA ILE A 201 24.09 22.60 -15.12
C ILE A 201 24.42 23.34 -13.82
N LYS A 202 24.16 24.65 -13.84
CA LYS A 202 24.07 25.45 -12.61
C LYS A 202 22.82 25.02 -11.85
N SER A 203 23.04 24.40 -10.70
CA SER A 203 22.04 24.16 -9.65
C SER A 203 21.49 25.50 -9.14
N ASN A 204 20.20 25.75 -9.39
CA ASN A 204 19.49 26.90 -8.84
C ASN A 204 18.82 26.49 -7.52
N GLU A 205 19.58 26.51 -6.43
CA GLU A 205 19.14 26.09 -5.08
C GLU A 205 18.61 27.24 -4.20
N SER A 206 18.44 28.44 -4.77
CA SER A 206 18.10 29.64 -3.98
C SER A 206 16.60 29.97 -3.89
N ALA A 207 15.71 29.27 -4.60
CA ALA A 207 14.29 29.66 -4.68
C ALA A 207 13.34 28.92 -3.72
N SER A 208 13.80 27.89 -2.99
CA SER A 208 12.93 27.05 -2.14
C SER A 208 12.96 27.40 -0.64
N VAL A 209 14.01 28.08 -0.17
CA VAL A 209 14.18 28.37 1.27
C VAL A 209 13.43 29.65 1.69
N GLU A 210 13.32 30.65 0.83
CA GLU A 210 12.57 31.88 1.13
C GLU A 210 11.05 31.67 1.15
N THR A 211 10.52 30.80 0.27
CA THR A 211 9.09 30.45 0.22
C THR A 211 8.67 29.65 1.44
N LEU A 212 9.52 28.74 1.96
CA LEU A 212 9.24 27.98 3.18
C LEU A 212 9.35 28.84 4.45
N LYS A 213 10.28 29.79 4.51
CA LYS A 213 10.36 30.76 5.62
C LYS A 213 9.14 31.69 5.64
N ASN A 214 8.68 32.17 4.49
CA ASN A 214 7.51 33.04 4.41
C ASN A 214 6.20 32.32 4.74
N ALA A 215 6.07 31.04 4.40
CA ALA A 215 4.93 30.22 4.80
C ALA A 215 4.88 29.96 6.31
N SER A 216 6.02 29.63 6.94
CA SER A 216 6.10 29.43 8.40
C SER A 216 5.79 30.71 9.18
N LEU A 217 6.23 31.88 8.70
CA LEU A 217 6.01 33.16 9.36
C LEU A 217 4.54 33.61 9.28
N LYS A 218 3.82 33.23 8.22
CA LYS A 218 2.38 33.48 8.07
C LYS A 218 1.54 32.60 8.99
N ILE A 219 1.95 31.35 9.22
CA ILE A 219 1.28 30.41 10.14
C ILE A 219 1.49 30.81 11.61
N ALA A 220 2.69 31.28 11.97
CA ALA A 220 2.97 31.77 13.33
C ALA A 220 2.13 33.02 13.69
N ASN A 221 1.92 33.93 12.74
CA ASN A 221 1.10 35.13 12.95
C ASN A 221 -0.40 34.83 13.11
N LEU A 222 -0.92 33.79 12.43
CA LEU A 222 -2.32 33.38 12.56
C LEU A 222 -2.61 32.82 13.97
N LYS A 223 -1.74 31.95 14.49
CA LYS A 223 -1.90 31.40 15.85
C LYS A 223 -1.82 32.47 16.94
N MET A 224 -0.98 33.48 16.77
CA MET A 224 -0.85 34.55 17.78
C MET A 224 -2.09 35.46 17.81
N ARG A 225 -2.74 35.69 16.66
CA ARG A 225 -4.02 36.42 16.62
C ARG A 225 -5.16 35.65 17.31
N GLU A 226 -5.26 34.35 17.09
CA GLU A 226 -6.30 33.53 17.74
C GLU A 226 -6.15 33.50 19.26
N VAL A 227 -4.91 33.39 19.77
CA VAL A 227 -4.63 33.43 21.22
C VAL A 227 -4.98 34.79 21.84
N LEU A 228 -4.70 35.89 21.13
CA LEU A 228 -5.06 37.24 21.61
C LEU A 228 -6.57 37.47 21.66
N VAL A 229 -7.31 36.98 20.66
CA VAL A 229 -8.78 37.07 20.65
C VAL A 229 -9.38 36.25 21.80
N TYR A 230 -8.87 35.04 22.03
CA TYR A 230 -9.34 34.20 23.13
C TYR A 230 -9.07 34.83 24.50
N HIS A 231 -7.93 35.51 24.66
CA HIS A 231 -7.60 36.15 25.93
C HIS A 231 -8.39 37.44 26.19
N LEU A 232 -8.79 38.17 25.14
CA LEU A 232 -9.63 39.36 25.25
C LEU A 232 -11.09 39.02 25.55
N LEU A 233 -11.63 37.95 24.96
CA LEU A 233 -13.00 37.49 25.21
C LEU A 233 -13.20 36.95 26.64
N ASN A 234 -12.16 36.43 27.27
CA ASN A 234 -12.23 35.93 28.66
C ASN A 234 -12.07 37.02 29.74
N LYS A 235 -11.89 38.30 29.36
CA LYS A 235 -11.76 39.43 30.30
C LYS A 235 -12.98 40.36 30.34
N ILE A 236 -14.00 40.08 29.53
CA ILE A 236 -15.31 40.77 29.52
C ILE A 236 -16.31 39.87 30.24
#